data_AF-A0A7S4N3Q2-F1
#
_entry.id   AF-A0A7S4N3Q2-F1
#
_cell.length_a   1.000
_cell.length_b   1.000
_cell.length_c   1.000
_cell.angle_alpha   90.00
_cell.angle_beta   90.00
_cell.angle_gamma   90.00
#
_symmetry.space_group_name_H-M   'P 1'
#
loop_
_entity.id
_entity.type
_entity.pdbx_description
1 polymer ?
#
loop_
_entity_poly.entity_id
_entity_poly.type
_entity_poly.pdbx_seq_one_letter_code
_entity_poly.pdbx_strand_id
1 'polypeptide(L)'
;MYVVSSLDFLIEINTVDGLNITRNTHKTIKKSSSNSFIEAVVSPRSFLSRSPTTRSQFCENYRANILGFHRAGCLLFVDSDNAPFKLQGEDVLLLEASQECVDDI
;
A
#
# COMPACT_ATOMS: atom_id res chain seq x y z
N MET A 1 8.71 8.23 23.86
CA MET A 1 9.31 8.64 22.58
C MET A 1 9.96 7.39 22.00
N TYR A 2 9.27 6.65 21.14
CA TYR A 2 9.80 5.43 20.54
C TYR A 2 10.43 5.80 19.21
N VAL A 3 11.76 5.69 19.12
CA VAL A 3 12.52 5.80 17.89
C VAL A 3 12.40 4.45 17.19
N VAL A 4 11.48 4.35 16.22
CA VAL A 4 11.39 3.16 15.35
C VAL A 4 12.55 3.26 14.38
N SER A 5 13.54 2.38 14.57
CA SER A 5 14.74 2.34 13.74
C SER A 5 14.39 1.80 12.35
N SER A 6 14.95 2.44 11.33
CA SER A 6 14.67 2.36 9.90
C SER A 6 15.04 1.04 9.19
N LEU A 7 14.86 -0.11 9.83
CA LEU A 7 15.42 -1.40 9.39
C LEU A 7 14.40 -2.54 9.20
N ASP A 8 13.11 -2.31 9.39
CA ASP A 8 12.08 -3.36 9.30
C ASP A 8 11.32 -3.44 7.96
N PHE A 9 11.71 -2.64 6.96
CA PHE A 9 11.05 -2.59 5.66
C PHE A 9 11.97 -3.13 4.55
N LEU A 10 11.65 -4.32 4.07
CA LEU A 10 11.96 -4.73 2.70
C LEU A 10 10.61 -4.96 2.03
N ILE A 11 10.03 -3.86 1.53
CA ILE A 11 8.98 -3.94 0.51
C ILE A 11 9.70 -3.90 -0.82
N GLU A 12 9.61 -4.98 -1.58
CA GLU A 12 9.99 -4.97 -2.99
C GLU A 12 8.82 -4.36 -3.77
N ILE A 13 8.95 -3.07 -4.11
CA ILE A 13 7.94 -2.35 -4.90
C ILE A 13 8.13 -2.75 -6.36
N ASN A 14 7.18 -3.51 -6.90
CA ASN A 14 7.08 -3.72 -8.35
C ASN A 14 6.12 -2.66 -8.91
N THR A 15 6.67 -1.57 -9.44
CA THR A 15 5.89 -0.60 -10.22
C THR A 15 5.53 -1.23 -11.56
N VAL A 16 4.25 -1.54 -11.77
CA VAL A 16 3.75 -2.02 -13.06
C VAL A 16 3.62 -0.84 -14.02
N ASP A 17 4.75 -0.42 -14.60
CA ASP A 17 4.78 0.57 -15.68
C ASP A 17 4.41 -0.11 -17.01
N GLY A 18 3.14 0.00 -17.39
CA GLY A 18 2.64 -0.61 -18.63
C GLY A 18 1.45 0.09 -19.30
N LEU A 19 1.03 1.27 -18.85
CA LEU A 19 -0.10 1.99 -19.47
C LEU A 19 0.39 3.16 -20.34
N ASN A 20 0.45 2.92 -21.65
CA ASN A 20 0.62 3.95 -22.67
C ASN A 20 -0.57 4.92 -22.63
N ILE A 21 -0.46 6.02 -21.88
CA ILE A 21 -1.43 7.11 -21.89
C ILE A 21 -0.98 8.15 -22.91
N THR A 22 -1.65 8.17 -24.06
CA THR A 22 -1.55 9.23 -25.06
C THR A 22 -1.97 10.56 -24.45
N ARG A 23 -1.02 11.47 -24.23
CA ARG A 23 -1.26 12.82 -23.68
C ARG A 23 -2.03 13.68 -24.69
N ASN A 24 -3.32 13.89 -24.43
CA ASN A 24 -4.06 14.99 -25.04
C ASN A 24 -4.04 16.19 -24.09
N THR A 25 -3.20 17.18 -24.41
CA THR A 25 -3.04 18.40 -23.63
C THR A 25 -4.21 19.35 -23.88
N HIS A 26 -5.09 19.50 -22.89
CA HIS A 26 -5.85 20.73 -22.73
C HIS A 26 -6.04 21.10 -21.25
N LYS A 27 -5.55 22.30 -20.93
CA LYS A 27 -6.14 23.27 -19.98
C LYS A 27 -6.02 22.95 -18.48
N THR A 28 -5.07 23.66 -17.86
CA THR A 28 -4.95 24.05 -16.44
C THR A 28 -5.96 23.43 -15.47
N ILE A 29 -5.61 22.28 -14.89
CA ILE A 29 -6.34 21.66 -13.77
C ILE A 29 -5.49 21.89 -12.52
N LYS A 30 -6.13 22.32 -11.42
CA LYS A 30 -5.55 22.26 -10.06
C LYS A 30 -4.78 20.95 -9.94
N LYS A 31 -3.56 20.98 -9.39
CA LYS A 31 -2.72 19.80 -9.12
C LYS A 31 -3.54 18.84 -8.25
N SER A 32 -4.37 18.00 -8.87
CA SER A 32 -5.11 16.93 -8.22
C SER A 32 -4.03 16.01 -7.74
N SER A 33 -3.92 15.84 -6.42
CA SER A 33 -3.04 14.86 -5.80
C SER A 33 -3.26 13.53 -6.52
N SER A 34 -2.34 13.17 -7.41
CA SER A 34 -2.40 11.92 -8.15
C SER A 34 -2.07 10.83 -7.15
N ASN A 35 -3.10 10.17 -6.65
CA ASN A 35 -2.91 8.91 -5.93
C ASN A 35 -2.40 7.87 -6.94
N SER A 36 -1.43 7.09 -6.50
CA SER A 36 -0.82 6.00 -7.24
C SER A 36 -1.30 4.67 -6.65
N PHE A 37 -1.52 3.68 -7.51
CA PHE A 37 -1.83 2.31 -7.11
C PHE A 37 -0.54 1.50 -7.08
N ILE A 38 -0.31 0.79 -5.98
CA ILE A 38 0.96 0.11 -5.70
C ILE A 38 0.67 -1.32 -5.28
N GLU A 39 1.50 -2.25 -5.75
CA GLU A 39 1.56 -3.61 -5.25
C GLU A 39 2.79 -3.77 -4.36
N ALA A 40 2.59 -4.32 -3.16
CA ALA A 40 3.66 -4.48 -2.16
C ALA A 40 3.63 -5.87 -1.55
N VAL A 41 4.78 -6.56 -1.51
CA VAL A 41 4.87 -7.90 -0.90
C VAL A 41 5.15 -7.78 0.60
N VAL A 42 4.38 -8.50 1.42
CA VAL A 42 4.59 -8.57 2.87
C VAL A 42 5.73 -9.53 3.18
N SER A 43 6.85 -9.01 3.68
CA SER A 43 7.93 -9.87 4.17
C SER A 43 7.45 -10.79 5.31
N PRO A 44 7.81 -12.09 5.33
CA PRO A 44 7.46 -13.00 6.43
C PRO A 44 7.89 -12.51 7.82
N ARG A 45 8.95 -11.68 7.88
CA ARG A 45 9.48 -11.13 9.14
C ARG A 45 8.83 -9.81 9.55
N SER A 46 8.01 -9.19 8.69
CA SER A 46 7.36 -7.91 8.93
C SER A 46 6.49 -7.94 10.19
N PHE A 47 6.35 -6.79 10.85
CA PHE A 47 5.38 -6.64 11.94
C PHE A 47 3.94 -6.89 11.48
N LEU A 48 3.65 -6.58 10.21
CA LEU A 48 2.33 -6.79 9.58
C LEU A 48 1.90 -8.26 9.58
N SER A 49 2.83 -9.21 9.53
CA SER A 49 2.51 -10.65 9.53
C SER A 49 2.19 -11.21 10.93
N ARG A 50 2.56 -10.47 11.98
CA ARG A 50 2.52 -10.94 13.37
C ARG A 50 1.22 -10.57 14.08
N SER A 51 0.68 -9.41 13.76
CA SER A 51 -0.45 -8.81 14.49
C SER A 51 -1.60 -8.48 13.54
N PRO A 52 -2.86 -8.80 13.90
CA PRO A 52 -4.01 -8.26 13.20
C PRO A 52 -3.97 -6.73 13.20
N THR A 53 -4.40 -6.12 12.10
CA THR A 53 -4.50 -4.67 11.96
C THR A 53 -5.84 -4.28 11.35
N THR A 54 -6.22 -3.02 11.48
CA THR A 54 -7.39 -2.45 10.82
C THR A 54 -6.96 -1.51 9.71
N ARG A 55 -7.87 -1.16 8.81
CA ARG A 55 -7.57 -0.24 7.69
C ARG A 55 -7.17 1.14 8.21
N SER A 56 -7.85 1.63 9.25
CA SER A 56 -7.50 2.92 9.88
C SER A 56 -6.09 2.90 10.46
N GLN A 57 -5.73 1.85 11.21
CA GLN A 57 -4.38 1.71 11.77
C GLN A 57 -3.31 1.61 10.67
N PHE A 58 -3.60 0.88 9.60
CA PHE A 58 -2.69 0.78 8.45
C PHE A 58 -2.48 2.15 7.80
N CYS A 59 -3.56 2.90 7.55
CA CYS A 59 -3.50 4.24 6.97
C CYS A 59 -2.73 5.23 7.87
N GLU A 60 -2.96 5.20 9.17
CA GLU A 60 -2.23 6.05 10.13
C GLU A 60 -0.73 5.76 10.17
N ASN A 61 -0.35 4.48 10.15
CA ASN A 61 1.05 4.06 10.27
C ASN A 61 1.83 4.23 8.96
N TYR A 62 1.19 3.98 7.81
CA TYR A 62 1.87 3.87 6.52
C TYR A 62 1.47 4.94 5.51
N ARG A 63 0.54 5.84 5.87
CA ARG A 63 0.03 6.90 4.98
C ARG A 63 -0.50 6.38 3.63
N ALA A 64 -0.91 5.11 3.62
CA ALA A 64 -1.40 4.40 2.45
C ALA A 64 -2.74 3.74 2.79
N ASN A 65 -3.66 3.77 1.82
CA ASN A 65 -4.95 3.13 1.91
C ASN A 65 -4.85 1.70 1.36
N ILE A 66 -5.12 0.70 2.21
CA ILE A 66 -5.19 -0.70 1.74
C ILE A 66 -6.56 -0.99 1.13
N LEU A 67 -6.56 -1.49 -0.11
CA LEU A 67 -7.76 -1.85 -0.86
C LEU A 67 -8.08 -3.34 -0.69
N GLY A 68 -7.04 -4.17 -0.62
CA GLY A 68 -7.12 -5.62 -0.53
C GLY A 68 -5.74 -6.25 -0.57
N PHE A 69 -5.70 -7.58 -0.64
CA PHE A 69 -4.46 -8.33 -0.81
C PHE A 69 -4.69 -9.67 -1.48
N HIS A 70 -3.68 -10.13 -2.23
CA HIS A 70 -3.62 -11.48 -2.76
C HIS A 70 -3.01 -12.44 -1.75
N ARG A 71 -3.66 -13.58 -1.55
CA ARG A 71 -3.14 -14.71 -0.77
C ARG A 71 -3.42 -16.00 -1.50
N ALA A 72 -2.37 -16.77 -1.78
CA ALA A 72 -2.48 -18.07 -2.47
C ALA A 72 -3.33 -18.02 -3.76
N GLY A 73 -3.22 -16.93 -4.52
CA GLY A 73 -3.98 -16.70 -5.76
C GLY A 73 -5.40 -16.15 -5.58
N CYS A 74 -5.89 -15.99 -4.34
CA CYS A 74 -7.19 -15.38 -4.05
C CYS A 74 -7.04 -13.90 -3.71
N LEU A 75 -7.91 -13.05 -4.27
CA LEU A 75 -8.02 -11.65 -3.88
C LEU A 75 -8.99 -11.51 -2.70
N LEU A 76 -8.54 -10.89 -1.62
CA LEU A 76 -9.30 -10.62 -0.40
C LEU A 76 -9.45 -9.11 -0.22
N PHE A 77 -10.68 -8.64 -0.12
CA PHE A 77 -10.99 -7.22 0.09
C PHE A 77 -11.06 -6.88 1.58
N VAL A 78 -10.67 -5.65 1.93
CA VAL A 78 -10.80 -5.13 3.29
C VAL A 78 -12.13 -4.38 3.41
N ASP A 79 -13.17 -5.07 3.88
CA ASP A 79 -14.56 -4.63 3.80
C ASP A 79 -14.94 -3.47 4.74
N SER A 80 -14.21 -3.24 5.83
CA SER A 80 -14.55 -2.22 6.83
C SER A 80 -13.34 -1.63 7.52
N ASP A 81 -13.42 -0.34 7.84
CA ASP A 81 -12.35 0.40 8.51
C ASP A 81 -11.94 -0.18 9.87
N ASN A 82 -12.88 -0.86 10.54
CA ASN A 82 -12.70 -1.40 11.88
C ASN A 82 -12.64 -2.94 11.93
N ALA A 83 -12.90 -3.63 10.82
CA ALA A 83 -12.77 -5.08 10.78
C ALA A 83 -11.28 -5.45 10.79
N PRO A 84 -10.79 -6.16 11.81
CA PRO A 84 -9.39 -6.57 11.83
C PRO A 84 -9.15 -7.60 10.73
N PHE A 85 -8.09 -7.40 9.97
CA PHE A 85 -7.54 -8.39 9.05
C PHE A 85 -6.13 -8.77 9.50
N LYS A 86 -5.71 -9.98 9.15
CA LYS A 86 -4.36 -10.46 9.46
C LYS A 86 -3.63 -10.77 8.17
N LEU A 87 -2.54 -10.05 7.95
CA LEU A 87 -1.62 -10.31 6.84
C LEU A 87 -0.70 -11.49 7.19
N GLN A 88 -0.19 -12.15 6.18
CA GLN A 88 0.78 -13.24 6.25
C GLN A 88 2.01 -12.87 5.43
N GLY A 89 3.12 -13.55 5.68
CA GLY A 89 4.27 -13.46 4.79
C GLY A 89 3.87 -13.90 3.38
N GLU A 90 4.44 -13.24 2.38
CA GLU A 90 4.17 -13.45 0.95
C GLU A 90 2.79 -12.97 0.46
N ASP A 91 1.96 -12.34 1.31
CA ASP A 91 0.78 -11.64 0.82
C ASP A 91 1.20 -10.46 -0.07
N VAL A 92 0.46 -10.22 -1.17
CA VAL A 92 0.67 -9.05 -2.03
C VAL A 92 -0.44 -8.04 -1.76
N LEU A 93 -0.08 -6.90 -1.17
CA LEU A 93 -1.00 -5.81 -0.84
C LEU A 93 -1.33 -4.98 -2.08
N LEU A 94 -2.59 -4.59 -2.20
CA LEU A 94 -3.06 -3.58 -3.15
C LEU A 94 -3.28 -2.28 -2.39
N LEU A 95 -2.45 -1.28 -2.68
CA LEU A 95 -2.41 -0.01 -1.96
C LEU A 95 -2.78 1.15 -2.88
N GLU A 96 -3.41 2.15 -2.30
CA GLU A 96 -3.57 3.48 -2.87
C GLU A 96 -2.84 4.48 -1.96
N ALA A 97 -1.85 5.18 -2.49
CA ALA A 97 -1.09 6.16 -1.72
C ALA A 97 -0.78 7.42 -2.55
N SER A 98 -0.50 8.54 -1.89
CA SER A 98 0.00 9.72 -2.60
C SER A 98 1.40 9.44 -3.17
N GLN A 99 1.75 10.09 -4.28
CA GLN A 99 3.09 9.93 -4.86
C GLN A 99 4.21 10.21 -3.86
N GLU A 100 4.02 11.22 -2.99
CA GLU A 100 4.98 11.56 -1.92
C GLU A 100 5.23 10.38 -0.96
N CYS A 101 4.20 9.58 -0.68
CA CYS A 101 4.34 8.39 0.15
C CYS A 101 5.10 7.26 -0.55
N VAL A 102 4.98 7.16 -1.88
CA VAL A 102 5.67 6.13 -2.67
C VAL A 102 7.17 6.41 -2.72
N ASP A 103 7.54 7.68 -2.88
CA ASP A 103 8.93 8.11 -2.99
C ASP A 103 9.70 7.96 -1.65
N ASP A 104 9.00 7.82 -0.52
CA ASP A 104 9.55 7.66 0.83
C ASP A 104 9.79 6.18 1.25
N ILE A 105 9.24 5.19 0.51
CA ILE A 105 9.32 3.75 0.82
C ILE A 105 10.48 3.10 0.08
#